data_AF-A0A0B1SM63-F1
#
_entry.id   AF-A0A0B1SM63-F1
#
_cell.length_a   1.000
_cell.length_b   1.000
_cell.length_c   1.000
_cell.angle_alpha   90.00
_cell.angle_beta   90.00
_cell.angle_gamma   90.00
#
_symmetry.space_group_name_H-M   'P 1'
#
loop_
_entity.id
_entity.type
_entity.pdbx_description
1 polymer ?
#
loop_
_entity_poly.entity_id
_entity_poly.type
_entity_poly.pdbx_seq_one_letter_code
_entity_poly.pdbx_strand_id
1 'polypeptide(L)'
;MTVFSHMIGLDVPSLHVPEHFKPTMDRPWLVDISRITPVVALVSFFPAAFYTILIVMDQQITAVIINRKDNMLRKGEGYHLDLLVIAILVLICSFLGLPFYVAATVLSVMHVNSLRIQSESSAPGEIPCFLGVKEQRLTGFLAHFLIGLSVLLTGIIKLVPLPVLIGIFLYMGVVSLLGQQFVQRIA
;
A
#
# COMPACT_ATOMS: atom_id res chain seq x y z
N MET A 1 4.06 20.36 11.37
CA MET A 1 2.78 20.00 11.99
C MET A 1 2.95 19.17 13.25
N THR A 2 3.73 18.08 13.22
CA THR A 2 4.08 17.29 14.42
C THR A 2 4.78 18.12 15.51
N VAL A 3 5.86 18.83 15.16
CA VAL A 3 6.59 19.72 16.10
C VAL A 3 5.69 20.84 16.64
N PHE A 4 4.86 21.43 15.77
CA PHE A 4 3.90 22.49 16.14
C PHE A 4 2.86 21.99 17.14
N SER A 5 2.33 20.77 16.96
CA SER A 5 1.42 20.15 17.92
C SER A 5 2.07 19.96 19.29
N HIS A 6 3.35 19.59 19.31
CA HIS A 6 4.10 19.40 20.55
C HIS A 6 4.42 20.72 21.25
N MET A 7 4.72 21.78 20.49
CA MET A 7 4.98 23.12 21.03
C MET A 7 3.75 23.78 21.66
N ILE A 8 2.55 23.49 21.16
CA ILE A 8 1.30 24.06 21.67
C ILE A 8 0.72 23.23 22.83
N GLY A 9 1.21 22.00 23.03
CA GLY A 9 0.77 21.14 24.15
C GLY A 9 -0.69 20.68 24.02
N LEU A 10 -1.22 20.59 22.79
CA LEU A 10 -2.57 20.09 22.54
C LEU A 10 -2.58 18.56 22.73
N ASP A 11 -3.51 18.06 23.55
CA ASP A 11 -3.73 16.64 23.73
C ASP A 11 -4.52 16.10 22.53
N VAL A 12 -3.77 15.65 21.51
CA VAL A 12 -4.31 15.09 20.28
C VAL A 12 -4.11 13.58 20.25
N PRO A 13 -5.08 12.80 19.76
CA PRO A 13 -4.94 11.35 19.68
C PRO A 13 -3.72 11.00 18.81
N SER A 14 -2.79 10.25 19.37
CA SER A 14 -1.58 9.78 18.68
C SER A 14 -1.71 8.32 18.25
N LEU A 15 -0.79 7.87 17.40
CA LEU A 15 -0.83 6.50 16.88
C LEU A 15 -0.47 5.49 17.99
N HIS A 16 -1.40 4.58 18.29
CA HIS A 16 -1.17 3.50 19.24
C HIS A 16 -0.48 2.33 18.54
N VAL A 17 0.83 2.18 18.75
CA VAL A 17 1.63 1.08 18.20
C VAL A 17 2.04 0.15 19.35
N PRO A 18 1.86 -1.17 19.21
CA PRO A 18 2.29 -2.14 20.22
C PRO A 18 3.82 -2.20 20.32
N GLU A 19 4.33 -2.31 21.54
CA GLU A 19 5.79 -2.36 21.82
C GLU A 19 6.40 -3.75 21.60
N HIS A 20 5.55 -4.78 21.51
CA HIS A 20 5.97 -6.16 21.34
C HIS A 20 5.19 -6.84 20.21
N PHE A 21 5.88 -7.67 19.44
CA PHE A 21 5.25 -8.56 18.47
C PHE A 21 4.49 -9.65 19.23
N LYS A 22 3.17 -9.54 19.23
CA LYS A 22 2.27 -10.55 19.78
C LYS A 22 1.19 -10.91 18.75
N PRO A 23 0.77 -12.18 18.69
CA PRO A 23 -0.40 -12.57 17.91
C PRO A 23 -1.66 -11.89 18.45
N THR A 24 -2.66 -11.71 17.59
CA THR A 24 -3.93 -11.03 17.92
C THR A 24 -4.71 -11.71 19.05
N MET A 25 -4.51 -13.02 19.20
CA MET A 25 -5.03 -13.84 20.31
C MET A 25 -3.87 -14.61 20.94
N ASP A 26 -4.05 -15.13 22.16
CA ASP A 26 -3.08 -16.01 22.84
C ASP A 26 -2.99 -17.38 22.14
N ARG A 27 -2.45 -17.37 20.91
CA ARG A 27 -2.32 -18.53 20.03
C ARG A 27 -0.88 -18.69 19.56
N PRO A 28 -0.43 -19.92 19.20
CA PRO A 28 0.82 -20.10 18.50
C PRO A 28 0.80 -19.39 17.13
N TRP A 29 1.98 -19.01 16.64
CA TRP A 29 2.13 -18.36 15.33
C TRP A 29 1.75 -19.26 14.17
N LEU A 30 1.97 -20.58 14.29
CA LEU A 30 1.54 -21.55 13.29
C LEU A 30 0.10 -22.00 13.58
N VAL A 31 -0.75 -21.98 12.56
CA VAL A 31 -2.14 -22.42 12.69
C VAL A 31 -2.21 -23.95 12.65
N ASP A 32 -2.78 -24.55 13.68
CA ASP A 32 -3.03 -26.00 13.75
C ASP A 32 -4.19 -26.42 12.83
N ILE A 33 -3.87 -26.85 11.61
CA ILE A 33 -4.85 -27.26 10.59
C ILE A 33 -5.54 -28.58 10.99
N SER A 34 -4.87 -29.43 11.78
CA SER A 34 -5.33 -30.77 12.13
C SER A 34 -6.50 -30.81 13.12
N ARG A 35 -6.79 -29.72 13.82
CA ARG A 35 -7.87 -29.64 14.82
C ARG A 35 -9.22 -29.23 14.23
N ILE A 36 -9.30 -28.98 12.92
CA ILE A 36 -10.47 -28.40 12.25
C ILE A 36 -11.44 -29.51 11.79
N THR A 37 -12.73 -29.35 12.08
CA THR A 37 -13.79 -30.25 11.60
C THR A 37 -13.85 -30.24 10.06
N PRO A 38 -13.96 -31.41 9.39
CA PRO A 38 -13.95 -31.49 7.92
C PRO A 38 -15.08 -30.70 7.25
N VAL A 39 -16.22 -30.54 7.94
CA VAL A 39 -17.34 -29.70 7.49
C VAL A 39 -16.93 -28.24 7.35
N VAL A 40 -16.14 -27.71 8.30
CA VAL A 40 -15.67 -26.32 8.26
C VAL A 40 -14.68 -26.11 7.12
N ALA A 41 -13.81 -27.09 6.86
CA ALA A 41 -12.91 -27.05 5.72
C ALA A 41 -13.67 -26.99 4.38
N LEU A 42 -14.73 -27.77 4.23
CA LEU A 42 -15.54 -27.75 3.01
C LEU A 42 -16.30 -26.42 2.84
N VAL A 43 -16.89 -25.90 3.91
CA VAL A 43 -17.60 -24.59 3.87
C VAL A 43 -16.64 -23.44 3.57
N SER A 44 -15.38 -23.52 4.04
CA SER A 44 -14.36 -22.48 3.81
C SER A 44 -13.95 -22.31 2.35
N PHE A 45 -14.28 -23.29 1.49
CA PHE A 45 -14.05 -23.19 0.05
C PHE A 45 -14.76 -21.98 -0.58
N PHE A 46 -16.00 -21.71 -0.19
CA PHE A 46 -16.78 -20.60 -0.73
C PHE A 46 -16.13 -19.22 -0.46
N PRO A 47 -15.86 -18.83 0.80
CA PRO A 47 -15.19 -17.55 1.06
C PRO A 47 -13.79 -17.50 0.46
N ALA A 48 -13.05 -18.62 0.41
CA ALA A 48 -11.74 -18.67 -0.24
C ALA A 48 -11.83 -18.40 -1.75
N ALA A 49 -12.85 -18.92 -2.43
CA ALA A 49 -13.08 -18.65 -3.85
C ALA A 49 -13.40 -17.17 -4.09
N PHE A 50 -14.29 -16.56 -3.29
CA PHE A 50 -14.57 -15.12 -3.36
C PHE A 50 -13.32 -14.28 -3.09
N TYR A 51 -12.53 -14.66 -2.08
CA TYR A 51 -11.30 -13.94 -1.74
C TYR A 51 -10.26 -14.01 -2.86
N THR A 52 -10.14 -15.16 -3.51
CA THR A 52 -9.26 -15.33 -4.68
C THR A 52 -9.67 -14.41 -5.83
N ILE A 53 -10.98 -14.30 -6.11
CA ILE A 53 -11.50 -13.38 -7.14
C ILE A 53 -11.16 -11.93 -6.79
N LEU A 54 -11.34 -11.51 -5.52
CA LEU A 54 -11.01 -10.17 -5.07
C LEU A 54 -9.52 -9.85 -5.24
N ILE A 55 -8.63 -10.73 -4.81
CA ILE A 55 -7.17 -10.52 -4.96
C ILE A 55 -6.78 -10.40 -6.43
N VAL A 56 -7.27 -11.31 -7.28
CA VAL A 56 -6.94 -11.30 -8.72
C VAL A 56 -7.44 -10.01 -9.36
N MET A 57 -8.68 -9.61 -9.06
CA MET A 57 -9.30 -8.41 -9.61
C MET A 57 -8.55 -7.15 -9.17
N ASP A 58 -8.25 -7.01 -7.87
CA ASP A 58 -7.52 -5.85 -7.34
C ASP A 58 -6.09 -5.78 -7.88
N GLN A 59 -5.39 -6.92 -7.98
CA GLN A 59 -4.04 -6.95 -8.55
C GLN A 59 -4.05 -6.56 -10.03
N GLN A 60 -4.98 -7.09 -10.82
CA GLN A 60 -5.06 -6.80 -12.25
C GLN A 60 -5.44 -5.34 -12.50
N ILE A 61 -6.43 -4.81 -11.80
CA ILE A 61 -6.83 -3.40 -11.93
C ILE A 61 -5.68 -2.49 -11.52
N THR A 62 -5.04 -2.77 -10.38
CA THR A 62 -3.91 -1.96 -9.91
C THR A 62 -2.76 -1.98 -10.91
N ALA A 63 -2.39 -3.16 -11.40
CA ALA A 63 -1.31 -3.30 -12.37
C ALA A 63 -1.61 -2.56 -13.68
N VAL A 64 -2.83 -2.63 -14.21
CA VAL A 64 -3.23 -1.92 -15.42
C VAL A 64 -3.21 -0.39 -15.21
N ILE A 65 -3.64 0.10 -14.05
CA ILE A 65 -3.60 1.54 -13.73
C ILE A 65 -2.15 2.04 -13.70
N ILE A 66 -1.23 1.27 -13.13
CA ILE A 66 0.18 1.64 -13.03
C ILE A 66 0.90 1.52 -14.38
N ASN A 67 0.61 0.46 -15.15
CA ASN A 67 1.20 0.23 -16.47
C ASN A 67 0.51 1.02 -17.60
N ARG A 68 -0.37 1.98 -17.26
CA ARG A 68 -0.98 2.86 -18.26
C ARG A 68 0.10 3.58 -19.05
N LYS A 69 -0.07 3.62 -20.39
CA LYS A 69 0.88 4.27 -21.32
C LYS A 69 1.23 5.72 -20.94
N ASP A 70 0.29 6.42 -20.32
CA ASP A 70 0.46 7.77 -19.78
C ASP A 70 1.62 7.90 -18.78
N ASN A 71 2.01 6.82 -18.10
CA ASN A 71 3.11 6.82 -17.13
C ASN A 71 4.49 6.62 -17.77
N MET A 72 4.57 6.34 -19.08
CA MET A 72 5.82 6.23 -19.85
C MET A 72 6.87 5.32 -19.18
N LEU A 73 6.42 4.16 -18.67
CA LEU A 73 7.30 3.16 -18.04
C LEU A 73 8.23 2.53 -19.10
N ARG A 74 9.47 2.25 -18.69
CA ARG A 74 10.54 1.75 -19.59
C ARG A 74 10.73 0.24 -19.48
N LYS A 75 10.46 -0.35 -18.32
CA LYS A 75 10.52 -1.81 -18.11
C LYS A 75 9.22 -2.47 -18.57
N GLY A 76 9.34 -3.72 -19.02
CA GLY A 76 8.20 -4.53 -19.46
C GLY A 76 7.25 -4.88 -18.31
N GLU A 77 6.03 -5.29 -18.68
CA GLU A 77 4.95 -5.61 -17.74
C GLU A 77 5.10 -7.03 -17.14
N GLY A 78 4.72 -7.20 -15.88
CA GLY A 78 4.97 -8.41 -15.09
C GLY A 78 3.71 -9.10 -14.53
N TYR A 79 2.54 -9.00 -15.17
CA TYR A 79 1.25 -9.40 -14.56
C TYR A 79 1.21 -10.83 -14.00
N HIS A 80 1.72 -11.82 -14.74
CA HIS A 80 1.70 -13.22 -14.29
C HIS A 80 2.68 -13.49 -13.16
N LEU A 81 3.86 -12.84 -13.20
CA LEU A 81 4.85 -12.97 -12.15
C LEU A 81 4.32 -12.37 -10.85
N ASP A 82 3.67 -11.21 -10.93
CA ASP A 82 3.08 -10.54 -9.77
C ASP A 82 2.00 -11.43 -9.13
N LEU A 83 1.14 -12.07 -9.94
CA LEU A 83 0.12 -12.98 -9.44
C LEU A 83 0.71 -14.21 -8.76
N LEU A 84 1.79 -14.78 -9.32
CA LEU A 84 2.49 -15.91 -8.72
C LEU A 84 3.10 -15.55 -7.35
N VAL A 85 3.74 -14.38 -7.25
CA VAL A 85 4.33 -13.91 -6.00
C VAL A 85 3.25 -13.69 -4.94
N ILE A 86 2.11 -13.11 -5.30
CA ILE A 86 0.98 -12.93 -4.38
C ILE A 86 0.41 -14.26 -3.93
N ALA A 87 0.26 -15.25 -4.83
CA ALA A 87 -0.21 -16.58 -4.47
C ALA A 87 0.71 -17.26 -3.43
N ILE A 88 2.03 -17.15 -3.60
CA ILE A 88 3.01 -17.66 -2.64
C ILE A 88 2.89 -16.93 -1.28
N LEU A 89 2.74 -15.60 -1.29
CA LEU A 89 2.57 -14.80 -0.08
C LEU A 89 1.27 -15.14 0.67
N VAL A 90 0.16 -15.33 -0.03
CA VAL A 90 -1.12 -15.74 0.55
C VAL A 90 -1.01 -17.11 1.21
N LEU A 91 -0.26 -18.04 0.60
CA LEU A 91 0.00 -19.36 1.18
C LEU A 91 0.81 -19.24 2.48
N ILE A 92 1.86 -18.41 2.51
CA ILE A 92 2.64 -18.15 3.73
C ILE A 92 1.77 -17.50 4.82
N CYS A 93 0.98 -16.49 4.48
CA CYS A 93 0.06 -15.82 5.41
C CYS A 93 -1.00 -16.79 5.94
N SER A 94 -1.47 -17.74 5.13
CA SER A 94 -2.42 -18.77 5.55
C SER A 94 -1.86 -19.66 6.67
N PHE A 95 -0.61 -20.11 6.54
CA PHE A 95 0.03 -20.95 7.56
C PHE A 95 0.32 -20.20 8.86
N LEU A 96 0.68 -18.92 8.77
CA LEU A 96 0.94 -18.04 9.92
C LEU A 96 -0.36 -17.43 10.50
N GLY A 97 -1.48 -17.61 9.81
CA GLY A 97 -2.77 -16.98 10.10
C GLY A 97 -2.71 -15.45 10.14
N LEU A 98 -1.84 -14.85 9.33
CA LEU A 98 -1.73 -13.40 9.16
C LEU A 98 -2.83 -12.89 8.22
N PRO A 99 -3.25 -11.62 8.33
CA PRO A 99 -4.15 -11.03 7.36
C PRO A 99 -3.53 -11.08 5.97
N PHE A 100 -4.36 -11.38 4.99
CA PHE A 100 -3.94 -11.42 3.60
C PHE A 100 -3.66 -10.02 3.06
N TYR A 101 -2.70 -9.95 2.14
CA TYR A 101 -2.30 -8.73 1.46
C TYR A 101 -3.13 -8.52 0.19
N VAL A 102 -3.47 -7.26 -0.08
CA VAL A 102 -4.13 -6.82 -1.31
C VAL A 102 -3.36 -5.65 -1.91
N ALA A 103 -3.39 -5.52 -3.24
CA ALA A 103 -2.74 -4.43 -3.96
C ALA A 103 -3.38 -3.07 -3.60
N ALA A 104 -2.56 -2.10 -3.17
CA ALA A 104 -3.05 -0.79 -2.76
C ALA A 104 -2.97 0.21 -3.92
N THR A 105 -4.08 0.41 -4.64
CA THR A 105 -4.14 1.26 -5.84
C THR A 105 -3.70 2.70 -5.60
N VAL A 106 -4.30 3.40 -4.64
CA VAL A 106 -4.02 4.82 -4.37
C VAL A 106 -2.56 5.03 -3.94
N LEU A 107 -2.06 4.16 -3.06
CA LEU A 107 -0.67 4.23 -2.60
C LEU A 107 0.31 3.96 -3.75
N SER A 108 0.03 2.99 -4.62
CA SER A 108 0.86 2.69 -5.79
C SER A 108 0.90 3.86 -6.77
N VAL A 109 -0.24 4.51 -7.02
CA VAL A 109 -0.31 5.70 -7.89
C VAL A 109 0.46 6.87 -7.26
N MET A 110 0.34 7.10 -5.95
CA MET A 110 1.10 8.15 -5.26
C MET A 110 2.60 7.88 -5.27
N HIS A 111 3.00 6.62 -5.11
CA HIS A 111 4.40 6.23 -5.19
C HIS A 111 4.97 6.48 -6.59
N VAL A 112 4.26 6.11 -7.66
CA VAL A 112 4.65 6.42 -9.04
C VAL A 112 4.70 7.92 -9.29
N ASN A 113 3.71 8.68 -8.82
CA ASN A 113 3.68 10.13 -8.94
C ASN A 113 4.86 10.80 -8.23
N SER A 114 5.31 10.27 -7.09
CA SER A 114 6.49 10.81 -6.38
C SER A 114 7.81 10.60 -7.14
N LEU A 115 7.82 9.69 -8.13
CA LEU A 115 8.99 9.34 -8.95
C LEU A 115 8.93 9.93 -10.37
N ARG A 116 7.93 10.77 -10.64
CA ARG A 116 7.72 11.47 -11.91
C ARG A 116 8.84 12.48 -12.15
N ILE A 117 9.49 12.39 -13.32
CA ILE A 117 10.48 13.37 -13.79
C ILE A 117 9.77 14.34 -14.74
N GLN A 118 9.89 15.63 -14.44
CA GLN A 118 9.46 16.71 -15.33
C GLN A 118 10.69 17.36 -15.96
N SER A 119 10.55 17.85 -17.19
CA SER A 119 11.64 18.55 -17.88
C SER A 119 12.03 19.81 -17.11
N GLU A 120 13.33 19.93 -16.79
CA GLU A 120 13.91 21.11 -16.12
C GLU A 120 14.11 22.29 -17.08
N SER A 121 14.07 22.04 -18.39
CA SER A 121 14.33 23.06 -19.40
C SER A 121 13.17 23.14 -20.37
N SER A 122 12.46 24.25 -20.28
CA SER A 122 11.64 24.76 -21.34
C SER A 122 12.02 26.23 -21.48
N ALA A 123 12.30 26.66 -22.70
CA ALA A 123 12.53 28.07 -23.00
C ALA A 123 11.41 28.92 -22.34
N PRO A 124 11.66 30.19 -21.95
CA PRO A 124 10.67 31.00 -21.25
C PRO A 124 9.31 30.95 -21.96
N GLY A 125 8.30 30.30 -21.37
CA GLY A 125 6.96 30.14 -21.95
C GLY A 125 6.52 28.72 -22.35
N GLU A 126 7.38 27.70 -22.30
CA GLU A 126 7.00 26.32 -22.63
C GLU A 126 6.60 25.51 -21.37
N ILE A 127 5.52 24.74 -21.48
CA ILE A 127 4.93 23.97 -20.37
C ILE A 127 5.86 22.78 -20.05
N PRO A 128 6.17 22.49 -18.78
CA PRO A 128 7.06 21.39 -18.42
C PRO A 128 6.55 20.05 -18.98
N CYS A 129 7.32 19.47 -19.89
CA CYS A 129 6.99 18.19 -20.50
C CYS A 129 7.30 17.04 -19.51
N PHE A 130 6.42 16.02 -19.49
CA PHE A 130 6.63 14.83 -18.70
C PHE A 130 7.58 13.85 -19.41
N LEU A 131 8.75 13.61 -18.82
CA LEU A 131 9.80 12.79 -19.41
C LEU A 131 9.65 11.29 -19.09
N GLY A 132 9.00 10.95 -17.97
CA GLY A 132 8.78 9.58 -17.51
C GLY A 132 8.98 9.40 -16.00
N VAL A 133 9.06 8.15 -15.55
CA VAL A 133 9.17 7.77 -14.12
C VAL A 133 10.51 7.11 -13.83
N LYS A 134 11.12 7.43 -12.67
CA LYS A 134 12.28 6.71 -12.14
C LYS A 134 11.88 5.37 -11.56
N GLU A 135 12.01 4.29 -12.35
CA GLU A 135 11.75 2.93 -11.90
C GLU A 135 12.88 2.38 -11.01
N GLN A 136 12.66 2.41 -9.70
CA GLN A 136 13.59 1.85 -8.71
C GLN A 136 12.94 0.69 -7.93
N ARG A 137 13.78 -0.16 -7.33
CA ARG A 137 13.35 -1.23 -6.41
C ARG A 137 13.59 -0.88 -4.94
N LEU A 138 14.52 0.04 -4.68
CA LEU A 138 15.05 0.32 -3.35
C LEU A 138 14.04 1.04 -2.44
N THR A 139 13.30 2.03 -2.92
CA THR A 139 12.34 2.76 -2.06
C THR A 139 11.20 1.85 -1.63
N GLY A 140 10.76 0.93 -2.50
CA GLY A 140 9.72 -0.04 -2.18
C GLY A 140 10.20 -1.01 -1.10
N PHE A 141 11.42 -1.52 -1.27
CA PHE A 141 12.08 -2.34 -0.25
C PHE A 141 12.27 -1.59 1.07
N LEU A 142 12.81 -0.36 1.04
CA LEU A 142 13.03 0.45 2.23
C LEU A 142 11.74 0.78 2.97
N ALA A 143 10.64 1.06 2.25
CA ALA A 143 9.35 1.30 2.88
C ALA A 143 8.86 0.08 3.67
N HIS A 144 8.90 -1.12 3.08
CA HIS A 144 8.50 -2.35 3.76
C HIS A 144 9.47 -2.73 4.89
N PHE A 145 10.77 -2.48 4.71
CA PHE A 145 11.77 -2.68 5.74
C PHE A 145 11.53 -1.76 6.96
N LEU A 146 11.22 -0.49 6.73
CA LEU A 146 10.87 0.48 7.79
C LEU A 146 9.56 0.12 8.49
N ILE A 147 8.57 -0.43 7.76
CA ILE A 147 7.35 -0.97 8.38
C ILE A 147 7.70 -2.15 9.31
N GLY A 148 8.58 -3.06 8.88
CA GLY A 148 9.08 -4.14 9.74
C GLY A 148 9.83 -3.65 10.98
N LEU A 149 10.58 -2.55 10.85
CA LEU A 149 11.33 -1.92 11.95
C LEU A 149 10.45 -1.05 12.87
N SER A 150 9.18 -0.83 12.52
CA SER A 150 8.30 0.11 13.22
C SER A 150 8.16 -0.15 14.72
N VAL A 151 8.20 -1.42 15.14
CA VAL A 151 8.13 -1.80 16.56
C VAL A 151 9.32 -1.27 17.37
N LEU A 152 10.52 -1.24 16.79
CA LEU A 152 11.70 -0.63 17.44
C LEU A 152 11.63 0.90 17.46
N LEU A 153 10.90 1.49 16.51
CA LEU A 153 10.72 2.93 16.36
C LEU A 153 9.45 3.47 17.04
N THR A 154 8.78 2.64 17.86
CA THR A 154 7.52 2.97 18.53
C THR A 154 7.58 4.30 19.28
N GLY A 155 8.69 4.61 19.95
CA GLY A 155 8.88 5.88 20.67
C GLY A 155 8.82 7.12 19.76
N ILE A 156 9.27 7.00 18.51
CA ILE A 156 9.22 8.10 17.53
C ILE A 156 7.84 8.15 16.87
N ILE A 157 7.24 7.01 16.56
CA ILE A 157 5.95 6.94 15.85
C ILE A 157 4.81 7.49 16.71
N LYS A 158 4.85 7.29 18.03
CA LYS A 158 3.88 7.86 18.98
C LYS A 158 3.86 9.40 18.99
N LEU A 159 4.89 10.07 18.47
CA LEU A 159 4.93 11.53 18.37
C LEU A 159 4.04 12.09 17.24
N VAL A 160 3.53 11.23 16.35
CA VAL A 160 2.74 11.66 15.20
C VAL A 160 1.25 11.72 15.56
N PRO A 161 0.60 12.91 15.48
CA PRO A 161 -0.83 13.05 15.74
C PRO A 161 -1.68 12.43 14.63
N LEU A 162 -2.74 11.71 15.00
CA LEU A 162 -3.68 11.12 14.04
C LEU A 162 -4.30 12.15 13.06
N PRO A 163 -4.65 13.39 13.45
CA PRO A 163 -5.15 14.39 12.51
C PRO A 163 -4.18 14.71 11.36
N VAL A 164 -2.88 14.62 11.60
CA VAL A 164 -1.86 14.84 10.54
C VAL A 164 -1.90 13.71 9.52
N LEU A 165 -2.04 12.45 9.97
CA LEU A 165 -2.18 11.31 9.04
C LEU A 165 -3.45 11.43 8.21
N ILE A 166 -4.57 11.84 8.82
CA ILE A 166 -5.84 12.05 8.11
C ILE A 166 -5.68 13.12 7.02
N GLY A 167 -4.98 14.22 7.33
CA GLY A 167 -4.67 15.26 6.34
C GLY A 167 -3.86 14.73 5.15
N ILE A 168 -2.85 13.88 5.41
CA ILE A 168 -2.06 13.23 4.36
C ILE A 168 -2.92 12.28 3.54
N PHE A 169 -3.77 11.47 4.17
CA PHE A 169 -4.69 10.56 3.46
C PHE A 169 -5.68 11.32 2.58
N LEU A 170 -6.23 12.44 3.07
CA LEU A 170 -7.10 13.31 2.28
C LEU A 170 -6.36 13.87 1.07
N TYR A 171 -5.14 14.38 1.26
CA TYR A 171 -4.30 14.87 0.17
C TYR A 171 -4.05 13.79 -0.89
N MET A 172 -3.62 12.59 -0.46
CA MET A 172 -3.41 11.46 -1.37
C MET A 172 -4.68 11.09 -2.13
N GLY A 173 -5.84 11.09 -1.46
CA GLY A 173 -7.14 10.84 -2.09
C GLY A 173 -7.46 11.86 -3.18
N VAL A 174 -7.34 13.15 -2.88
CA VAL A 174 -7.63 14.24 -3.85
C VAL A 174 -6.66 14.18 -5.04
N VAL A 175 -5.35 14.05 -4.80
CA VAL A 175 -4.36 14.02 -5.89
C VAL A 175 -4.56 12.78 -6.77
N SER A 176 -4.92 11.64 -6.19
CA SER A 176 -5.23 10.42 -6.96
C SER A 176 -6.44 10.60 -7.87
N LEU A 177 -7.44 11.41 -7.46
CA LEU A 177 -8.63 11.71 -8.27
C LEU A 177 -8.34 12.69 -9.40
N LEU A 178 -7.52 13.72 -9.17
CA LEU A 178 -7.16 14.72 -10.20
C LEU A 178 -6.42 14.11 -11.40
N GLY A 179 -5.74 12.98 -11.21
CA GLY A 179 -5.08 12.21 -12.28
C GLY A 179 -6.02 11.34 -13.14
N GLN A 180 -7.33 11.30 -12.82
CA GLN A 180 -8.32 10.50 -13.55
C GLN A 180 -9.01 11.33 -14.65
N GLN A 181 -9.01 10.81 -15.88
CA GLN A 181 -9.69 11.46 -17.01
C GLN A 181 -11.18 11.66 -16.76
N PHE A 182 -11.82 10.75 -16.05
CA PHE A 182 -13.24 10.87 -15.69
C PHE A 182 -13.52 12.15 -14.88
N VAL A 183 -12.70 12.43 -13.86
CA VAL A 183 -12.85 13.62 -13.02
C VAL A 183 -12.56 14.89 -13.82
N GLN A 184 -11.52 14.86 -14.67
CA GLN A 184 -11.17 15.98 -15.56
C GLN A 184 -12.25 16.30 -16.60
N ARG A 185 -13.12 15.35 -16.94
CA ARG A 185 -14.25 15.58 -17.87
C ARG A 185 -15.51 16.08 -17.18
N ILE A 186 -15.63 15.90 -15.87
CA ILE A 186 -16.78 16.33 -15.08
C ILE A 186 -16.58 17.76 -14.55
N ALA A 187 -15.35 18.10 -14.18
CA ALA A 187 -14.95 19.44 -13.74
C ALA A 187 -14.89 20.41 -14.93
#